data_AF-A0AAF0QRV1-F1
#
_entry.id   AF-A0AAF0QRV1-F1
#
_cell.length_a   1.000
_cell.length_b   1.000
_cell.length_c   1.000
_cell.angle_alpha   90.00
_cell.angle_beta   90.00
_cell.angle_gamma   90.00
#
_symmetry.space_group_name_H-M   'P 1'
#
loop_
_entity.id
_entity.type
_entity.pdbx_description
1 polymer ?
#
loop_
_entity_poly.entity_id
_entity_poly.type
_entity_poly.pdbx_seq_one_letter_code
_entity_poly.pdbx_strand_id
1 'polypeptide(L)'
;MVCKAYRSQLVQVLEWCTNEEDVWWSAWSTYEEEFNDQLKSMGSVSKQAAKDLLWYPPQHWCRAFFDTVCKNHSCENNFTESFNKWILEARAKPIIKMLEDIRIKVMKRLKQLEEEGKRWTEEYCPYSIDLYHDFRMIAQGCQVVANGDLGYEMDEGIDRHIVNLATKKCTCRTWDLTGIPCPYAIKALEHDRLEPLNEMHWWYSKEAYLFVYQPKIQPVMGEKFWKIDPSQAMQPPQIHKLVGRPKLKRVREKDEARKKEGLWSKRIANDMWKLCYW
;
A
#
# COMPACT_ATOMS: atom_id res chain seq x y z
N MET A 1 -8.42 -2.67 -4.90
CA MET A 1 -7.08 -3.03 -4.39
C MET A 1 -6.82 -4.51 -4.61
N VAL A 2 -6.31 -4.88 -5.78
CA VAL A 2 -6.06 -6.26 -6.20
C VAL A 2 -4.61 -6.35 -6.72
N CYS A 3 -3.61 -6.34 -5.83
CA CYS A 3 -2.24 -6.61 -6.26
C CYS A 3 -1.85 -8.10 -6.11
N LYS A 4 -2.80 -9.01 -5.82
CA LYS A 4 -2.49 -10.45 -5.66
C LYS A 4 -2.38 -11.21 -6.96
N ALA A 5 -2.83 -10.61 -8.05
CA ALA A 5 -2.64 -11.17 -9.38
C ALA A 5 -1.19 -11.01 -9.86
N TYR A 6 -0.47 -9.99 -9.39
CA TYR A 6 0.75 -9.55 -10.07
C TYR A 6 2.01 -10.37 -9.77
N ARG A 7 2.22 -10.97 -8.59
CA ARG A 7 3.51 -11.67 -8.37
C ARG A 7 3.64 -13.00 -9.12
N SER A 8 2.54 -13.69 -9.43
CA SER A 8 2.54 -14.89 -10.28
C SER A 8 2.36 -14.57 -11.78
N GLN A 9 1.74 -13.44 -12.12
CA GLN A 9 1.55 -12.98 -13.50
C GLN A 9 2.76 -12.21 -14.03
N LEU A 10 3.46 -11.48 -13.16
CA LEU A 10 4.76 -10.89 -13.45
C LEU A 10 5.84 -11.94 -13.61
N VAL A 11 5.66 -13.22 -13.24
CA VAL A 11 6.69 -14.24 -13.53
C VAL A 11 6.95 -14.32 -15.05
N GLN A 12 5.92 -14.18 -15.89
CA GLN A 12 6.08 -14.12 -17.34
C GLN A 12 6.76 -12.83 -17.81
N VAL A 13 6.48 -11.69 -17.17
CA VAL A 13 7.15 -10.40 -17.48
C VAL A 13 8.61 -10.40 -16.99
N LEU A 14 8.86 -11.00 -15.83
CA LEU A 14 10.15 -11.13 -15.15
C LEU A 14 11.05 -12.21 -15.77
N GLU A 15 10.49 -13.13 -16.56
CA GLU A 15 11.28 -14.00 -17.45
C GLU A 15 12.01 -13.19 -18.53
N TRP A 16 11.47 -12.02 -18.92
CA TRP A 16 12.03 -11.13 -19.95
C TRP A 16 12.55 -9.78 -19.43
N CYS A 17 12.18 -9.37 -18.22
CA CYS A 17 12.80 -8.24 -17.52
C CYS A 17 14.12 -8.70 -16.91
N THR A 18 15.21 -8.04 -17.31
CA THR A 18 16.52 -8.24 -16.69
C THR A 18 16.60 -7.75 -15.24
N ASN A 19 15.66 -6.90 -14.78
CA ASN A 19 15.63 -6.38 -13.41
C ASN A 19 14.19 -6.19 -12.90
N GLU A 20 13.87 -6.71 -11.70
CA GLU A 20 12.58 -6.49 -11.03
C GLU A 20 12.33 -5.00 -10.72
N GLU A 21 13.40 -4.22 -10.57
CA GLU A 21 13.36 -2.80 -10.20
C GLU A 21 12.63 -1.94 -11.24
N ASP A 22 12.79 -2.19 -12.54
CA ASP A 22 12.19 -1.37 -13.60
C ASP A 22 10.65 -1.42 -13.57
N VAL A 23 10.10 -2.59 -13.22
CA VAL A 23 8.66 -2.80 -13.03
C VAL A 23 8.17 -2.02 -11.82
N TRP A 24 8.96 -2.01 -10.74
CA TRP A 24 8.63 -1.25 -9.55
C TRP A 24 8.67 0.25 -9.81
N TRP A 25 9.71 0.76 -10.46
CA TRP A 25 9.79 2.17 -10.83
C TRP A 25 8.59 2.60 -11.66
N SER A 26 8.18 1.78 -12.63
CA SER A 26 6.97 2.04 -13.43
C SER A 26 5.69 2.02 -12.59
N ALA A 27 5.56 1.10 -11.64
CA ALA A 27 4.37 1.02 -10.76
C ALA A 27 4.30 2.19 -9.76
N TRP A 28 5.45 2.68 -9.32
CA TRP A 28 5.59 3.77 -8.37
C TRP A 28 5.50 5.15 -9.01
N SER A 29 5.60 5.25 -10.34
CA SER A 29 5.40 6.50 -11.07
C SER A 29 4.08 7.16 -10.69
N THR A 30 4.12 8.46 -10.42
CA THR A 30 3.01 9.21 -9.84
C THR A 30 2.24 10.04 -10.86
N TYR A 31 2.86 10.33 -12.00
CA TYR A 31 2.28 11.02 -13.15
C TYR A 31 2.66 10.32 -14.46
N GLU A 32 1.95 10.63 -15.55
CA GLU A 32 2.01 9.85 -16.79
C GLU A 32 3.35 10.02 -17.53
N GLU A 33 3.94 11.21 -17.48
CA GLU A 33 5.22 11.51 -18.11
C GLU A 33 6.34 10.66 -17.51
N GLU A 34 6.42 10.59 -16.17
CA GLU A 34 7.36 9.72 -15.45
C GLU A 34 7.14 8.24 -15.83
N PHE A 35 5.89 7.80 -15.87
CA PHE A 35 5.55 6.43 -16.27
C PHE A 35 6.03 6.11 -17.69
N ASN A 36 5.81 7.03 -18.64
CA ASN A 36 6.24 6.87 -20.02
C ASN A 36 7.77 6.84 -20.14
N ASP A 37 8.49 7.61 -19.33
CA ASP A 37 9.95 7.60 -19.31
C ASP A 37 10.51 6.30 -18.72
N GLN A 38 9.88 5.75 -17.68
CA GLN A 38 10.22 4.42 -17.18
C GLN A 38 9.96 3.32 -18.22
N LEU A 39 8.85 3.40 -18.95
CA LEU A 39 8.56 2.47 -20.05
C LEU A 39 9.56 2.57 -21.21
N LYS A 40 10.02 3.78 -21.56
CA LYS A 40 11.07 3.97 -22.56
C LYS A 40 12.39 3.36 -22.10
N SER A 41 12.78 3.61 -20.84
CA SER A 41 13.97 3.02 -20.22
C SER A 41 13.91 1.50 -20.26
N MET A 42 12.81 0.90 -19.80
CA MET A 42 12.58 -0.55 -19.85
C MET A 42 12.59 -1.09 -21.28
N GLY A 43 11.96 -0.39 -22.23
CA GLY A 43 11.91 -0.78 -23.63
C GLY A 43 13.27 -0.72 -24.34
N SER A 44 14.20 0.10 -23.85
CA SER A 44 15.58 0.14 -24.36
C SER A 44 16.35 -1.13 -24.01
N VAL A 45 16.04 -1.74 -22.86
CA VAL A 45 16.65 -3.00 -22.39
C VAL A 45 15.92 -4.20 -22.98
N SER A 46 14.58 -4.21 -22.90
CA SER A 46 13.73 -5.29 -23.41
C SER A 46 12.39 -4.74 -23.90
N LYS A 47 12.24 -4.67 -25.23
CA LYS A 47 10.97 -4.27 -25.86
C LYS A 47 9.83 -5.22 -25.53
N GLN A 48 10.14 -6.51 -25.28
CA GLN A 48 9.13 -7.50 -24.94
C GLN A 48 8.62 -7.27 -23.52
N ALA A 49 9.51 -6.99 -22.56
CA ALA A 49 9.14 -6.65 -21.19
C ALA A 49 8.16 -5.47 -21.12
N ALA A 50 8.46 -4.37 -21.83
CA ALA A 50 7.58 -3.20 -21.85
C ALA A 50 6.20 -3.52 -22.45
N LYS A 51 6.15 -4.37 -23.49
CA LYS A 51 4.87 -4.83 -24.08
C LYS A 51 4.08 -5.71 -23.12
N ASP A 52 4.74 -6.66 -22.45
CA ASP A 52 4.08 -7.57 -21.52
C ASP A 52 3.61 -6.83 -20.27
N LEU A 53 4.31 -5.78 -19.85
CA LEU A 53 3.85 -4.91 -18.77
C LEU A 53 2.58 -4.14 -19.17
N LEU A 54 2.55 -3.58 -20.38
CA LEU A 54 1.40 -2.87 -20.93
C LEU A 54 0.22 -3.77 -21.32
N TRP A 55 0.43 -5.08 -21.43
CA TRP A 55 -0.66 -6.05 -21.59
C TRP A 55 -1.66 -5.95 -20.42
N TYR A 56 -1.18 -5.62 -19.22
CA TYR A 56 -2.02 -5.39 -18.05
C TYR A 56 -2.42 -3.92 -17.95
N PRO A 57 -3.72 -3.59 -17.83
CA PRO A 57 -4.18 -2.20 -17.75
C PRO A 57 -3.50 -1.41 -16.61
N PRO A 58 -2.76 -0.32 -16.90
CA PRO A 58 -2.02 0.47 -15.91
C PRO A 58 -2.87 1.03 -14.75
N GLN A 59 -4.16 1.24 -14.98
CA GLN A 59 -5.15 1.69 -13.99
C GLN A 59 -5.24 0.78 -12.75
N HIS A 60 -4.77 -0.47 -12.85
CA HIS A 60 -4.86 -1.44 -11.77
C HIS A 60 -3.59 -1.58 -10.92
N TRP A 61 -2.46 -1.07 -11.39
CA TRP A 61 -1.16 -1.33 -10.76
C TRP A 61 -0.20 -0.13 -10.72
N CYS A 62 -0.40 0.91 -11.52
CA CYS A 62 0.46 2.09 -11.56
C CYS A 62 -0.22 3.29 -10.90
N ARG A 63 0.50 3.96 -9.99
CA ARG A 63 0.00 5.11 -9.22
C ARG A 63 -0.39 6.30 -10.10
N ALA A 64 0.28 6.47 -11.23
CA ALA A 64 -0.04 7.48 -12.24
C ALA A 64 -1.47 7.37 -12.79
N PHE A 65 -2.17 6.25 -12.58
CA PHE A 65 -3.55 6.07 -13.06
C PHE A 65 -4.55 5.82 -11.94
N PHE A 66 -4.11 5.88 -10.67
CA PHE A 66 -5.01 5.73 -9.54
C PHE A 66 -5.85 6.99 -9.31
N ASP A 67 -7.05 6.78 -8.80
CA ASP A 67 -7.85 7.87 -8.25
C ASP A 67 -7.17 8.48 -7.02
N THR A 68 -7.57 9.70 -6.69
CA THR A 68 -7.03 10.46 -5.55
C THR A 68 -8.04 10.55 -4.40
N VAL A 69 -9.10 9.73 -4.43
CA VAL A 69 -10.13 9.70 -3.38
C VAL A 69 -9.58 8.97 -2.16
N CYS A 70 -8.98 7.80 -2.37
CA CYS A 70 -8.33 7.05 -1.31
C CYS A 70 -6.88 7.52 -1.12
N LYS A 71 -6.57 8.09 0.04
CA LYS A 71 -5.22 8.53 0.38
C LYS A 71 -4.38 7.34 0.81
N ASN A 72 -3.41 6.95 -0.02
CA ASN A 72 -2.53 5.82 0.27
C ASN A 72 -1.19 5.97 -0.47
N HIS A 73 -0.09 5.79 0.26
CA HIS A 73 1.25 5.79 -0.30
C HIS A 73 1.65 4.43 -0.92
N SER A 74 1.08 3.33 -0.42
CA SER A 74 1.46 1.99 -0.83
C SER A 74 0.72 1.52 -2.09
N CYS A 75 1.45 0.96 -3.06
CA CYS A 75 0.88 0.30 -4.25
C CYS A 75 0.98 -1.24 -4.21
N GLU A 76 1.42 -1.83 -3.10
CA GLU A 76 1.68 -3.28 -2.99
C GLU A 76 0.49 -4.10 -2.48
N ASN A 77 0.51 -5.41 -2.74
CA ASN A 77 -0.52 -6.36 -2.28
C ASN A 77 -0.37 -6.85 -0.84
N ASN A 78 0.52 -6.24 -0.08
CA ASN A 78 0.97 -6.80 1.18
C ASN A 78 -0.20 -7.08 2.15
N PHE A 79 -1.27 -6.26 2.09
CA PHE A 79 -2.50 -6.49 2.84
C PHE A 79 -3.09 -7.89 2.60
N THR A 80 -3.30 -8.29 1.35
CA THR A 80 -3.94 -9.56 1.05
C THR A 80 -3.04 -10.74 1.42
N GLU A 81 -1.72 -10.60 1.22
CA GLU A 81 -0.73 -11.62 1.63
C GLU A 81 -0.71 -11.82 3.14
N SER A 82 -0.60 -10.72 3.87
CA SER A 82 -0.61 -10.70 5.33
C SER A 82 -1.92 -11.27 5.88
N PHE A 83 -3.07 -10.90 5.32
CA PHE A 83 -4.37 -11.45 5.73
C PHE A 83 -4.45 -12.96 5.50
N ASN A 84 -4.08 -13.46 4.31
CA ASN A 84 -4.13 -14.89 4.02
C ASN A 84 -3.21 -15.70 4.93
N LYS A 85 -2.04 -15.15 5.28
CA LYS A 85 -1.14 -15.76 6.27
C LYS A 85 -1.77 -15.76 7.66
N TRP A 86 -2.41 -14.66 8.05
CA TRP A 86 -3.03 -14.48 9.37
C TRP A 86 -4.18 -15.44 9.65
N ILE A 87 -4.97 -15.80 8.62
CA ILE A 87 -6.09 -16.75 8.75
C ILE A 87 -5.73 -18.20 8.39
N LEU A 88 -4.48 -18.50 8.05
CA LEU A 88 -4.08 -19.79 7.45
C LEU A 88 -4.51 -21.00 8.30
N GLU A 89 -4.25 -20.94 9.61
CA GLU A 89 -4.62 -22.01 10.55
C GLU A 89 -6.13 -22.13 10.76
N ALA A 90 -6.85 -21.00 10.76
CA ALA A 90 -8.30 -21.00 10.92
C ALA A 90 -8.98 -21.69 9.72
N ARG A 91 -8.44 -21.47 8.51
CA ARG A 91 -8.92 -22.11 7.27
C ARG A 91 -8.78 -23.63 7.23
N ALA A 92 -7.98 -24.20 8.12
CA ALA A 92 -7.83 -25.65 8.29
C ALA A 92 -9.05 -26.31 8.96
N LYS A 93 -9.87 -25.51 9.63
CA LYS A 93 -10.91 -25.99 10.56
C LYS A 93 -12.28 -26.08 9.86
N PRO A 94 -13.24 -26.86 10.41
CA PRO A 94 -14.62 -26.82 9.95
C PRO A 94 -15.18 -25.40 9.96
N ILE A 95 -16.10 -25.08 9.04
CA ILE A 95 -16.58 -23.71 8.77
C ILE A 95 -16.97 -22.94 10.03
N ILE A 96 -17.72 -23.57 10.95
CA ILE A 96 -18.14 -22.95 12.22
C ILE A 96 -16.92 -22.57 13.08
N LYS A 97 -15.96 -23.49 13.24
CA LYS A 97 -14.73 -23.23 14.03
C LYS A 97 -13.81 -22.24 13.33
N MET A 98 -13.75 -22.25 12.00
CA MET A 98 -13.01 -21.25 11.21
C MET A 98 -13.56 -19.83 11.46
N LEU A 99 -14.88 -19.67 11.39
CA LEU A 99 -15.53 -18.37 11.61
C LEU A 99 -15.37 -17.89 13.06
N GLU A 100 -15.52 -18.78 14.05
CA GLU A 100 -15.28 -18.45 15.45
C GLU A 100 -13.83 -18.02 15.71
N ASP A 101 -12.85 -18.73 15.15
CA ASP A 101 -11.44 -18.36 15.23
C ASP A 101 -11.16 -16.98 14.61
N ILE A 102 -11.69 -16.72 13.41
CA ILE A 102 -11.54 -15.44 12.72
C ILE A 102 -12.20 -14.33 13.54
N ARG A 103 -13.41 -14.55 14.07
CA ARG A 103 -14.12 -13.60 14.93
C ARG A 103 -13.28 -13.22 16.15
N ILE A 104 -12.73 -14.20 16.87
CA ILE A 104 -11.88 -13.96 18.04
C ILE A 104 -10.59 -13.24 17.65
N LYS A 105 -9.97 -13.63 16.52
CA LYS A 105 -8.77 -12.97 15.99
C LYS A 105 -9.02 -11.50 15.67
N VAL A 106 -10.12 -11.18 14.98
CA VAL A 106 -10.50 -9.80 14.66
C VAL A 106 -10.81 -9.02 15.95
N MET A 107 -11.57 -9.59 16.88
CA MET A 107 -11.88 -8.95 18.17
C MET A 107 -10.61 -8.59 18.95
N LYS A 108 -9.65 -9.52 19.05
CA LYS A 108 -8.34 -9.25 19.69
C LYS A 108 -7.56 -8.17 18.94
N ARG A 109 -7.55 -8.23 17.60
CA ARG A 109 -6.82 -7.26 16.76
C ARG A 109 -7.39 -5.85 16.88
N LEU A 110 -8.72 -5.69 16.85
CA LEU A 110 -9.37 -4.39 17.03
C LEU A 110 -9.09 -3.78 18.41
N LYS A 111 -9.09 -4.61 19.47
CA LYS A 111 -8.71 -4.16 20.82
C LYS A 111 -7.25 -3.70 20.85
N GLN A 112 -6.33 -4.53 20.33
CA GLN A 112 -4.91 -4.22 20.30
C GLN A 112 -4.61 -2.92 19.54
N LEU A 113 -5.21 -2.75 18.35
CA LEU A 113 -5.02 -1.56 17.52
C LEU A 113 -5.53 -0.31 18.24
N GLU A 114 -6.72 -0.35 18.84
CA GLU A 114 -7.22 0.78 19.62
C GLU A 114 -6.29 1.13 20.80
N GLU A 115 -5.80 0.12 21.54
CA GLU A 115 -4.83 0.33 22.63
C GLU A 115 -3.50 0.89 22.12
N GLU A 116 -3.04 0.47 20.93
CA GLU A 116 -1.88 1.04 20.25
C GLU A 116 -2.09 2.51 19.92
N GLY A 117 -3.21 2.86 19.29
CA GLY A 117 -3.56 4.25 18.96
C GLY A 117 -3.68 5.15 20.19
N LYS A 118 -4.23 4.63 21.30
CA LYS A 118 -4.33 5.39 22.57
C LYS A 118 -2.96 5.76 23.15
N ARG A 119 -1.93 4.95 22.90
CA ARG A 119 -0.55 5.19 23.37
C ARG A 119 0.22 6.21 22.54
N TRP A 120 -0.27 6.60 21.37
CA TRP A 120 0.41 7.60 20.53
C TRP A 120 0.43 8.95 21.25
N THR A 121 1.58 9.62 21.26
CA THR A 121 1.73 10.98 21.78
C THR A 121 1.40 12.01 20.71
N GLU A 122 1.83 11.73 19.48
CA GLU A 122 1.67 12.62 18.33
C GLU A 122 0.24 12.64 17.78
N GLU A 123 -0.06 13.70 17.02
CA GLU A 123 -1.34 13.88 16.34
C GLU A 123 -1.52 12.93 15.16
N TYR A 124 -0.45 12.53 14.49
CA TYR A 124 -0.48 11.67 13.31
C TYR A 124 0.09 10.27 13.58
N CYS A 125 -0.22 9.31 12.70
CA CYS A 125 0.28 7.95 12.85
C CYS A 125 1.81 7.90 12.63
N PRO A 126 2.56 7.08 13.39
CA PRO A 126 4.02 7.05 13.32
C PRO A 126 4.55 6.86 11.89
N TYR A 127 3.96 5.93 11.13
CA TYR A 127 4.34 5.69 9.74
C TYR A 127 4.22 6.93 8.84
N SER A 128 3.15 7.72 9.02
CA SER A 128 2.96 8.93 8.22
C SER A 128 3.88 10.08 8.65
N ILE A 129 4.28 10.11 9.91
CA ILE A 129 5.26 11.06 10.45
C ILE A 129 6.65 10.74 9.90
N ASP A 130 7.04 9.46 9.94
CA ASP A 130 8.31 9.00 9.36
C ASP A 130 8.37 9.40 7.88
N LEU A 131 7.37 9.02 7.08
CA LEU A 131 7.29 9.37 5.65
C LEU A 131 7.28 10.90 5.41
N TYR A 132 6.67 11.68 6.28
CA TYR A 132 6.71 13.14 6.22
C TYR A 132 8.13 13.67 6.46
N HIS A 133 8.86 13.13 7.44
CA HIS A 133 10.24 13.52 7.68
C HIS A 133 11.13 13.23 6.48
N ASP A 134 10.89 12.12 5.80
CA ASP A 134 11.65 11.72 4.62
C ASP A 134 11.41 12.68 3.46
N PHE A 135 10.14 13.03 3.21
CA PHE A 135 9.80 14.07 2.23
C PHE A 135 10.36 15.43 2.61
N ARG A 136 10.41 15.76 3.90
CA ARG A 136 11.00 17.01 4.39
C ARG A 136 12.51 17.06 4.17
N MET A 137 13.21 15.93 4.28
CA MET A 137 14.64 15.84 3.95
C MET A 137 14.88 16.12 2.47
N ILE A 138 14.06 15.54 1.59
CA ILE A 138 14.12 15.80 0.13
C ILE A 138 13.82 17.28 -0.18
N ALA A 139 12.84 17.87 0.52
CA ALA A 139 12.45 19.28 0.34
C ALA A 139 13.60 20.28 0.57
N GLN A 140 14.61 19.92 1.36
CA GLN A 140 15.79 20.78 1.57
C GLN A 140 16.59 21.02 0.29
N GLY A 141 16.57 20.05 -0.64
CA GLY A 141 17.21 20.17 -1.96
C GLY A 141 16.42 20.97 -2.99
N CYS A 142 15.12 21.19 -2.77
CA CYS A 142 14.26 21.88 -3.74
C CYS A 142 14.44 23.41 -3.69
N GLN A 143 14.34 24.06 -4.85
CA GLN A 143 14.30 25.52 -4.98
C GLN A 143 12.89 25.97 -5.37
N VAL A 144 12.41 27.04 -4.72
CA VAL A 144 11.06 27.59 -4.94
C VAL A 144 11.12 28.90 -5.70
N VAL A 145 10.28 29.02 -6.73
CA VAL A 145 9.99 30.26 -7.44
C VAL A 145 8.51 30.56 -7.27
N ALA A 146 8.20 31.57 -6.46
CA ALA A 146 6.81 31.97 -6.19
C ALA A 146 6.31 32.94 -7.28
N ASN A 147 5.07 32.76 -7.73
CA ASN A 147 4.43 33.66 -8.70
C ASN A 147 3.86 34.95 -8.06
N GLY A 148 3.92 35.08 -6.73
CA GLY A 148 3.38 36.22 -5.98
C GLY A 148 1.91 36.08 -5.54
N ASP A 149 1.27 34.95 -5.82
CA ASP A 149 -0.08 34.58 -5.35
C ASP A 149 -0.05 33.15 -4.76
N LEU A 150 -0.85 32.20 -5.26
CA LEU A 150 -1.00 30.85 -4.72
C LEU A 150 -0.24 29.76 -5.51
N GLY A 151 0.58 30.15 -6.48
CA GLY A 151 1.29 29.25 -7.38
C GLY A 151 2.81 29.26 -7.16
N TYR A 152 3.39 28.07 -7.04
CA TYR A 152 4.82 27.90 -6.82
C TYR A 152 5.38 26.94 -7.86
N GLU A 153 6.42 27.39 -8.56
CA GLU A 153 7.22 26.53 -9.42
C GLU A 153 8.41 26.00 -8.60
N MET A 154 8.58 24.69 -8.62
CA MET A 154 9.72 24.01 -8.01
C MET A 154 10.67 23.54 -9.09
N ASP A 155 11.92 23.93 -8.95
CA ASP A 155 13.00 23.48 -9.83
C ASP A 155 13.72 22.29 -9.17
N GLU A 156 13.70 21.13 -9.84
CA GLU A 156 14.51 19.96 -9.50
C GLU A 156 15.41 19.58 -10.69
N GLY A 157 16.29 20.50 -11.07
CA GLY A 157 17.29 20.26 -12.10
C GLY A 157 16.71 20.43 -13.50
N ILE A 158 16.21 19.35 -14.09
CA ILE A 158 15.59 19.37 -15.43
C ILE A 158 14.07 19.46 -15.33
N ASP A 159 13.49 18.87 -14.28
CA ASP A 159 12.05 18.78 -14.10
C ASP A 159 11.52 19.96 -13.28
N ARG A 160 10.30 20.40 -13.64
CA ARG A 160 9.61 21.48 -12.96
C ARG A 160 8.24 21.03 -12.52
N HIS A 161 7.96 21.24 -11.23
CA HIS A 161 6.67 20.91 -10.65
C HIS A 161 5.95 22.16 -10.16
N ILE A 162 4.63 22.20 -10.39
CA ILE A 162 3.78 23.30 -9.95
C ILE A 162 3.03 22.83 -8.71
N VAL A 163 3.10 23.64 -7.65
CA VAL A 163 2.33 23.45 -6.42
C VAL A 163 1.27 24.54 -6.34
N ASN A 164 0.05 24.13 -5.99
CA ASN A 164 -1.04 25.04 -5.66
C ASN A 164 -1.50 24.76 -4.23
N LEU A 165 -1.21 25.68 -3.31
CA LEU A 165 -1.48 25.49 -1.88
C LEU A 165 -2.98 25.56 -1.56
N ALA A 166 -3.75 26.40 -2.25
CA ALA A 166 -5.18 26.55 -2.00
C ALA A 166 -5.98 25.28 -2.36
N THR A 167 -5.60 24.60 -3.44
CA THR A 167 -6.22 23.34 -3.85
C THR A 167 -5.54 22.11 -3.25
N LYS A 168 -4.41 22.28 -2.55
CA LYS A 168 -3.54 21.24 -2.01
C LYS A 168 -3.10 20.22 -3.08
N LYS A 169 -2.76 20.73 -4.27
CA LYS A 169 -2.37 19.92 -5.43
C LYS A 169 -0.95 20.18 -5.84
N CYS A 170 -0.31 19.16 -6.38
CA CYS A 170 1.01 19.28 -7.00
C CYS A 170 1.03 18.48 -8.31
N THR A 171 1.73 18.96 -9.33
CA THR A 171 1.85 18.24 -10.60
C THR A 171 2.59 16.91 -10.47
N CYS A 172 3.42 16.72 -9.43
CA CYS A 172 3.97 15.40 -9.09
C CYS A 172 2.91 14.42 -8.56
N ARG A 173 1.68 14.86 -8.29
CA ARG A 173 0.54 14.09 -7.77
C ARG A 173 0.74 13.34 -6.46
N THR A 174 1.93 13.38 -5.87
CA THR A 174 2.22 12.66 -4.63
C THR A 174 1.31 13.14 -3.50
N TRP A 175 1.15 14.46 -3.32
CA TRP A 175 0.26 14.99 -2.29
C TRP A 175 -1.22 14.59 -2.54
N ASP A 176 -1.66 14.61 -3.79
CA ASP A 176 -3.00 14.19 -4.16
C ASP A 176 -3.24 12.69 -3.88
N LEU A 177 -2.27 11.83 -4.16
CA LEU A 177 -2.37 10.38 -3.99
C LEU A 177 -2.23 9.94 -2.53
N THR A 178 -1.27 10.53 -1.82
CA THR A 178 -0.94 10.10 -0.46
C THR A 178 -1.67 10.90 0.60
N GLY A 179 -2.11 12.13 0.31
CA GLY A 179 -2.61 13.05 1.34
C GLY A 179 -1.53 13.59 2.28
N ILE A 180 -0.26 13.29 2.04
CA ILE A 180 0.89 13.82 2.78
C ILE A 180 1.59 14.84 1.87
N PRO A 181 1.89 16.07 2.33
CA PRO A 181 2.59 17.05 1.53
C PRO A 181 3.86 16.45 0.92
N CYS A 182 3.97 16.52 -0.41
CA CYS A 182 5.16 16.09 -1.12
C CYS A 182 6.34 17.05 -0.87
N PRO A 183 7.59 16.68 -1.22
CA PRO A 183 8.75 17.55 -0.99
C PRO A 183 8.57 18.98 -1.52
N TYR A 184 8.00 19.11 -2.73
CA TYR A 184 7.65 20.39 -3.34
C TYR A 184 6.63 21.17 -2.51
N ALA A 185 5.56 20.51 -2.05
CA ALA A 185 4.54 21.15 -1.24
C ALA A 185 5.08 21.62 0.11
N ILE A 186 5.93 20.79 0.75
CA ILE A 186 6.62 21.15 1.99
C ILE A 186 7.45 22.42 1.77
N LYS A 187 8.22 22.49 0.68
CA LYS A 187 9.04 23.66 0.37
C LYS A 187 8.21 24.93 0.14
N ALA A 188 7.09 24.82 -0.57
CA ALA A 188 6.16 25.93 -0.78
C ALA A 188 5.56 26.42 0.56
N LEU A 189 5.15 25.50 1.43
CA LEU A 189 4.58 25.82 2.74
C LEU A 189 5.61 26.48 3.65
N GLU A 190 6.84 25.97 3.69
CA GLU A 190 7.94 26.56 4.46
C GLU A 190 8.30 27.97 3.95
N HIS A 191 8.26 28.21 2.64
CA HIS A 191 8.46 29.54 2.05
C HIS A 191 7.46 30.57 2.58
N ASP A 192 6.20 30.15 2.73
CA ASP A 192 5.10 30.99 3.24
C ASP A 192 5.00 30.98 4.77
N ARG A 193 5.96 30.34 5.46
CA ARG A 193 6.02 30.20 6.93
C ARG A 193 4.80 29.49 7.52
N LEU A 194 4.21 28.58 6.74
CA LEU A 194 3.15 27.68 7.17
C LEU A 194 3.78 26.38 7.68
N GLU A 195 3.18 25.76 8.70
CA GLU A 195 3.64 24.47 9.23
C GLU A 195 3.18 23.33 8.32
N PRO A 196 4.07 22.64 7.58
CA PRO A 196 3.65 21.66 6.60
C PRO A 196 3.01 20.41 7.21
N LEU A 197 3.37 20.07 8.45
CA LEU A 197 2.77 18.93 9.16
C LEU A 197 1.25 19.08 9.33
N ASN A 198 0.75 20.30 9.50
CA ASN A 198 -0.68 20.59 9.64
C ASN A 198 -1.47 20.40 8.35
N GLU A 199 -0.78 20.26 7.21
CA GLU A 199 -1.38 20.09 5.90
C GLU A 199 -1.54 18.61 5.50
N MET A 200 -1.20 17.69 6.40
CA MET A 200 -1.47 16.26 6.24
C MET A 200 -2.98 15.97 6.28
N HIS A 201 -3.39 14.97 5.49
CA HIS A 201 -4.78 14.57 5.42
C HIS A 201 -5.26 13.95 6.74
N TRP A 202 -6.45 14.34 7.19
CA TRP A 202 -7.07 13.88 8.45
C TRP A 202 -7.08 12.35 8.65
N TRP A 203 -7.14 11.57 7.56
CA TRP A 203 -7.08 10.10 7.60
C TRP A 203 -5.82 9.53 8.30
N TYR A 204 -4.74 10.30 8.40
CA TYR A 204 -3.53 9.91 9.12
C TYR A 204 -3.54 10.30 10.60
N SER A 205 -4.52 11.10 11.02
CA SER A 205 -4.63 11.54 12.41
C SER A 205 -4.92 10.37 13.36
N LYS A 206 -4.48 10.54 14.60
CA LYS A 206 -4.82 9.70 15.74
C LYS A 206 -6.34 9.64 15.95
N GLU A 207 -7.04 10.75 15.71
CA GLU A 207 -8.50 10.81 15.78
C GLU A 207 -9.14 9.83 14.77
N ALA A 208 -8.79 9.94 13.49
CA ALA A 208 -9.29 9.06 12.45
C ALA A 208 -8.95 7.58 12.74
N TYR A 209 -7.73 7.32 13.21
CA TYR A 209 -7.30 5.98 13.59
C TYR A 209 -8.18 5.40 14.71
N LEU A 210 -8.39 6.15 15.80
CA LEU A 210 -9.24 5.70 16.91
C LEU A 210 -10.70 5.54 16.47
N PHE A 211 -11.21 6.43 15.63
CA PHE A 211 -12.55 6.36 15.07
C PHE A 211 -12.77 5.06 14.29
N VAL A 212 -11.83 4.67 13.42
CA VAL A 212 -11.91 3.42 12.63
C VAL A 212 -11.95 2.19 13.53
N TYR A 213 -11.22 2.20 14.64
CA TYR A 213 -11.16 1.04 15.55
C TYR A 213 -12.14 1.11 16.72
N GLN A 214 -12.94 2.17 16.85
CA GLN A 214 -13.94 2.31 17.91
C GLN A 214 -15.02 1.20 17.87
N PRO A 215 -15.60 0.81 16.71
CA PRO A 215 -16.62 -0.24 16.67
C PRO A 215 -16.07 -1.60 17.11
N LYS A 216 -16.82 -2.32 17.96
CA LYS A 216 -16.41 -3.61 18.53
C LYS A 216 -17.29 -4.76 18.09
N ILE A 217 -16.65 -5.89 17.79
CA ILE A 217 -17.33 -7.18 17.67
C ILE A 217 -17.78 -7.61 19.07
N GLN A 218 -19.08 -7.82 19.24
CA GLN A 218 -19.65 -8.23 20.51
C GLN A 218 -19.33 -9.71 20.82
N PRO A 219 -19.15 -10.07 22.11
CA PRO A 219 -19.02 -11.46 22.52
C PRO A 219 -20.25 -12.28 22.13
N VAL A 220 -20.02 -13.56 21.80
CA VAL A 220 -21.09 -14.53 21.48
C VAL A 220 -21.02 -15.64 22.52
N MET A 221 -22.17 -16.14 22.95
CA MET A 221 -22.25 -17.29 23.85
C MET A 221 -21.69 -18.55 23.18
N GLY A 222 -21.36 -19.56 23.97
CA GLY A 222 -20.90 -20.84 23.43
C GLY A 222 -21.98 -21.61 22.66
N GLU A 223 -21.54 -22.59 21.88
CA GLU A 223 -22.35 -23.41 20.96
C GLU A 223 -23.62 -23.98 21.60
N LYS A 224 -23.57 -24.35 22.89
CA LYS A 224 -24.71 -24.85 23.67
C LYS A 224 -25.89 -23.88 23.76
N PHE A 225 -25.64 -22.58 23.62
CA PHE A 225 -26.62 -21.51 23.79
C PHE A 225 -27.08 -20.90 22.46
N TRP A 226 -26.61 -21.42 21.33
CA TRP A 226 -26.98 -20.89 20.02
C TRP A 226 -28.43 -21.28 19.69
N LYS A 227 -29.23 -20.29 19.34
CA LYS A 227 -30.59 -20.50 18.88
C LYS A 227 -30.52 -21.01 17.44
N ILE A 228 -30.97 -22.24 17.21
CA ILE A 228 -31.08 -22.81 15.88
C ILE A 228 -32.44 -22.38 15.33
N ASP A 229 -32.44 -21.53 14.32
CA ASP A 229 -33.64 -21.21 13.55
C ASP A 229 -33.72 -22.18 12.35
N PRO A 230 -34.73 -23.07 12.29
CA PRO A 230 -34.89 -23.99 11.17
C PRO A 230 -35.02 -23.27 9.81
N SER A 231 -35.52 -22.04 9.79
CA SER A 231 -35.65 -21.24 8.55
C SER A 231 -34.30 -20.78 8.00
N GLN A 232 -33.25 -20.75 8.84
CA GLN A 232 -31.89 -20.37 8.47
C GLN A 232 -30.97 -21.60 8.29
N ALA A 233 -31.54 -22.81 8.30
CA ALA A 233 -30.77 -24.03 8.11
C ALA A 233 -30.14 -24.05 6.71
N MET A 234 -28.81 -23.95 6.67
CA MET A 234 -28.05 -24.17 5.44
C MET A 234 -28.02 -25.66 5.11
N GLN A 235 -28.35 -26.00 3.86
CA GLN A 235 -28.09 -27.34 3.34
C GLN A 235 -26.58 -27.61 3.37
N PRO A 236 -26.15 -28.85 3.71
CA PRO A 236 -24.74 -29.20 3.64
C PRO A 236 -24.22 -28.96 2.23
N PRO A 237 -22.99 -28.41 2.07
CA PRO A 237 -22.40 -28.26 0.76
C PRO A 237 -22.30 -29.63 0.08
N GLN A 238 -22.48 -29.66 -1.24
CA GLN A 238 -22.28 -30.88 -2.00
C GLN A 238 -20.84 -31.38 -1.79
N ILE A 239 -20.70 -32.61 -1.30
CA ILE A 239 -19.40 -33.20 -1.01
C ILE A 239 -18.74 -33.58 -2.34
N HIS A 240 -17.91 -32.69 -2.88
CA HIS A 240 -17.01 -33.04 -3.98
C HIS A 240 -15.78 -33.75 -3.39
N LYS A 241 -15.54 -35.01 -3.80
CA LYS A 241 -14.28 -35.70 -3.50
C LYS A 241 -13.16 -35.01 -4.27
N LEU A 242 -12.46 -34.09 -3.63
CA LEU A 242 -11.19 -33.59 -4.13
C LEU A 242 -10.18 -34.75 -4.09
N VAL A 243 -9.53 -35.03 -5.22
CA VAL A 243 -8.50 -36.07 -5.30
C VAL A 243 -7.27 -35.57 -4.52
N GLY A 244 -6.95 -36.26 -3.42
CA GLY A 244 -5.80 -35.97 -2.56
C GLY A 244 -6.11 -35.17 -1.29
N ARG A 245 -5.14 -35.10 -0.37
CA ARG A 245 -5.26 -34.36 0.90
C ARG A 245 -5.30 -32.85 0.61
N PRO A 246 -6.32 -32.10 1.08
CA PRO A 246 -6.33 -30.64 0.98
C PRO A 246 -5.06 -30.08 1.62
N LYS A 247 -4.24 -29.38 0.83
CA LYS A 247 -2.98 -28.82 1.29
C LYS A 247 -3.27 -27.50 2.01
N LEU A 248 -2.83 -27.40 3.27
CA LEU A 248 -2.96 -26.18 4.08
C LEU A 248 -2.15 -25.01 3.51
N LYS A 249 -1.00 -25.33 2.92
CA LYS A 249 -0.10 -24.38 2.28
C LYS A 249 -0.09 -24.65 0.78
N ARG A 250 -0.11 -23.60 -0.04
CA ARG A 250 0.16 -23.71 -1.48
C ARG A 250 1.51 -24.41 -1.67
N VAL A 251 1.55 -25.37 -2.59
CA VAL A 251 2.83 -25.90 -3.10
C VAL A 251 3.39 -24.86 -4.06
N ARG A 252 4.59 -24.40 -3.76
CA ARG A 252 5.30 -23.46 -4.61
C ARG A 252 5.58 -24.10 -5.97
N GLU A 253 5.36 -23.35 -7.04
CA GLU A 253 5.84 -23.75 -8.37
C GLU A 253 7.38 -23.71 -8.41
N LYS A 254 8.00 -24.44 -9.35
CA LYS A 254 9.47 -24.56 -9.41
C LYS A 254 10.15 -23.20 -9.55
N ASP A 255 9.46 -22.25 -10.16
CA ASP A 255 9.94 -20.90 -10.49
C ASP A 255 9.52 -19.86 -9.44
N GLU A 256 8.79 -20.25 -8.38
CA GLU A 256 8.53 -19.35 -7.25
C GLU A 256 9.79 -19.16 -6.41
N ALA A 257 10.32 -17.93 -6.40
CA ALA A 257 11.50 -17.55 -5.64
C ALA A 257 11.44 -18.03 -4.17
N ARG A 258 12.47 -18.77 -3.74
CA ARG A 258 12.64 -19.11 -2.32
C ARG A 258 12.89 -17.82 -1.55
N LYS A 259 12.05 -17.51 -0.56
CA LYS A 259 12.39 -16.54 0.49
C LYS A 259 13.72 -17.01 1.11
N LYS A 260 14.83 -16.35 0.80
CA LYS A 260 16.10 -16.55 1.50
C LYS A 260 15.88 -16.06 2.93
N GLU A 261 15.77 -16.99 3.88
CA GLU A 261 16.04 -16.70 5.29
C GLU A 261 17.53 -16.46 5.41
N GLY A 262 17.95 -15.23 5.14
CA GLY A 262 19.35 -14.85 5.15
C GLY A 262 19.57 -13.55 4.41
N LEU A 263 19.93 -12.52 5.17
CA LEU A 263 20.46 -11.19 4.83
C LEU A 263 19.77 -10.35 3.74
N TRP A 264 19.24 -10.92 2.66
CA TRP A 264 18.54 -10.23 1.56
C TRP A 264 17.16 -9.69 1.95
N SER A 265 16.44 -10.36 2.87
CA SER A 265 15.23 -9.79 3.50
C SER A 265 15.54 -8.60 4.42
N LYS A 266 16.81 -8.41 4.81
CA LYS A 266 17.30 -7.24 5.54
C LYS A 266 18.07 -6.26 4.65
N ARG A 267 18.47 -6.66 3.42
CA ARG A 267 19.26 -5.84 2.48
C ARG A 267 18.40 -5.11 1.46
N ILE A 268 17.31 -5.68 0.93
CA ILE A 268 16.40 -4.87 0.09
C ILE A 268 15.72 -3.78 0.93
N ALA A 269 15.41 -4.08 2.20
CA ALA A 269 14.97 -3.09 3.18
C ALA A 269 16.10 -2.15 3.67
N ASN A 270 17.33 -2.23 3.16
CA ASN A 270 18.44 -1.34 3.55
C ASN A 270 19.15 -0.69 2.34
N ASP A 271 19.04 -1.27 1.15
CA ASP A 271 19.72 -0.83 -0.06
C ASP A 271 18.73 -0.07 -0.98
N MET A 272 17.43 -0.39 -0.95
CA MET A 272 16.37 0.47 -1.53
C MET A 272 16.12 1.72 -0.65
N TRP A 273 16.65 1.74 0.58
CA TRP A 273 16.61 2.85 1.54
C TRP A 273 17.71 3.91 1.32
N LYS A 274 18.59 3.74 0.33
CA LYS A 274 19.75 4.62 0.12
C LYS A 274 19.66 5.55 -1.10
N LEU A 275 18.63 5.41 -1.93
CA LEU A 275 18.43 6.24 -3.12
C LEU A 275 17.12 7.04 -3.10
N CYS A 276 16.22 6.70 -2.19
CA CYS A 276 15.14 7.58 -1.73
C CYS A 276 15.33 7.60 -0.21
N TYR A 277 15.93 8.66 0.31
CA TYR A 277 16.38 8.64 1.70
C TYR A 277 15.20 8.75 2.66
N TRP A 278 14.97 7.59 3.30
CA TRP A 278 14.08 7.20 4.39
C TRP A 278 12.61 6.98 4.00
#